data_AF-A0A3C1VBW5-F1
#
_entry.id   AF-A0A3C1VBW5-F1
#
_cell.length_a   1.000
_cell.length_b   1.000
_cell.length_c   1.000
_cell.angle_alpha   90.00
_cell.angle_beta   90.00
_cell.angle_gamma   90.00
#
_symmetry.space_group_name_H-M   'P 1'
#
loop_
_entity.id
_entity.type
_entity.pdbx_description
1 polymer ?
#
loop_
_entity_poly.entity_id
_entity_poly.type
_entity_poly.pdbx_seq_one_letter_code
_entity_poly.pdbx_strand_id
1 'polypeptide(L)'
;MVYPRREPKDAKCAADLKKRMLTNLYNERPAWLDLAHKTLDAAVAAAYGWPADLTDEQILEKLLALNLERADEEARTSETQKRRTTREKHAGEMI
;
A
#
# COMPACT_ATOMS: atom_id res chain seq x y z
N MET A 1 -18.88 17.95 -3.88
CA MET A 1 -17.54 17.91 -4.49
C MET A 1 -17.73 17.62 -5.98
N VAL A 2 -17.44 18.58 -6.87
CA VAL A 2 -17.63 18.41 -8.32
C VAL A 2 -16.36 17.80 -8.88
N TYR A 3 -16.42 16.57 -9.37
CA TYR A 3 -15.26 15.93 -9.98
C TYR A 3 -15.02 16.46 -11.40
N PRO A 4 -13.76 16.71 -11.79
CA PRO A 4 -13.45 17.16 -13.14
C PRO A 4 -13.86 16.10 -14.18
N ARG A 5 -14.45 16.56 -15.28
CA ARG A 5 -14.94 15.73 -16.38
C ARG A 5 -13.77 14.93 -16.97
N ARG A 6 -13.89 13.60 -17.05
CA ARG A 6 -12.85 12.69 -17.59
C ARG A 6 -12.66 12.83 -19.10
N GLU A 7 -13.67 13.35 -19.80
CA GLU A 7 -13.65 13.55 -21.24
C GLU A 7 -13.28 15.00 -21.60
N PRO A 8 -12.36 15.21 -22.56
CA PRO A 8 -12.03 16.53 -23.07
C PRO A 8 -13.25 17.18 -23.75
N LYS A 9 -13.50 18.46 -23.45
CA LYS A 9 -14.55 19.24 -24.11
C LYS A 9 -14.19 19.60 -25.57
N ASP A 10 -12.90 19.83 -25.84
CA ASP A 10 -12.37 20.32 -27.12
C ASP A 10 -10.97 19.73 -27.40
N ALA A 11 -10.50 19.76 -28.65
CA ALA A 11 -9.18 19.26 -29.04
C ALA A 11 -8.01 19.93 -28.29
N LYS A 12 -8.15 21.22 -27.98
CA LYS A 12 -7.19 21.96 -27.14
C LYS A 12 -7.19 21.45 -25.69
N CYS A 13 -8.37 21.20 -25.12
CA CYS A 13 -8.48 20.58 -23.80
C CYS A 13 -7.93 19.15 -23.78
N ALA A 14 -8.05 18.40 -24.88
CA ALA A 14 -7.47 17.06 -24.97
C ALA A 14 -5.94 17.10 -24.92
N ALA A 15 -5.32 18.06 -25.62
CA ALA A 15 -3.88 18.28 -25.57
C ALA A 15 -3.40 18.71 -24.18
N ASP A 16 -4.15 19.58 -23.49
CA ASP A 16 -3.80 20.02 -22.14
C ASP A 16 -4.07 18.94 -21.07
N LEU A 17 -5.11 18.11 -21.24
CA LEU A 17 -5.34 16.94 -20.40
C LEU A 17 -4.21 15.91 -20.53
N LYS A 18 -3.68 15.71 -21.74
CA LYS A 18 -2.53 14.83 -21.98
C LYS A 18 -1.26 15.31 -21.25
N LYS A 19 -1.11 16.63 -21.04
CA LYS A 19 0.01 17.17 -20.24
C LYS A 19 -0.19 16.93 -18.74
N ARG A 20 -1.43 16.83 -18.26
CA ARG A 20 -1.78 16.54 -16.86
C ARG A 20 -1.78 15.04 -16.56
N MET A 21 -0.84 14.30 -17.15
CA MET A 21 -0.62 12.90 -16.83
C MET A 21 0.09 12.78 -15.47
N LEU A 22 -0.20 11.69 -14.76
CA LEU A 22 0.42 11.39 -13.48
C LEU A 22 1.95 11.44 -13.57
N THR A 23 2.52 10.87 -14.64
CA THR A 23 3.95 10.91 -14.91
C THR A 23 4.50 12.34 -14.95
N ASN A 24 3.83 13.25 -15.66
CA ASN A 24 4.29 14.64 -15.75
C ASN A 24 4.15 15.37 -14.41
N LEU A 25 3.05 15.13 -13.69
CA LEU A 25 2.80 15.73 -12.38
C LEU A 25 3.85 15.29 -11.35
N TYR A 26 4.22 14.01 -11.33
CA TYR A 26 5.26 13.49 -10.42
C TYR A 26 6.67 13.91 -10.85
N ASN A 27 6.91 14.15 -12.15
CA ASN A 27 8.18 14.69 -12.63
C ASN A 27 8.36 16.17 -12.28
N GLU A 28 7.30 16.98 -12.42
CA GLU A 28 7.33 18.41 -12.05
C GLU A 28 7.38 18.59 -10.53
N ARG A 29 6.80 17.64 -9.78
CA ARG A 29 6.77 17.56 -8.31
C ARG A 29 6.49 18.93 -7.64
N PRO A 30 5.33 19.55 -7.93
CA PRO A 30 5.00 20.87 -7.40
C PRO A 30 4.90 20.86 -5.87
N ALA A 31 5.15 22.01 -5.23
CA ALA A 31 5.25 22.13 -3.77
C ALA A 31 4.01 21.63 -3.01
N TRP A 32 2.80 21.79 -3.57
CA TRP A 32 1.57 21.28 -2.96
C TRP A 32 1.53 19.75 -2.92
N LEU A 33 2.10 19.08 -3.93
CA LEU A 33 2.16 17.62 -3.99
C LEU A 33 3.16 17.11 -2.97
N ASP A 34 4.32 17.76 -2.86
CA ASP A 34 5.33 17.42 -1.84
C ASP A 34 4.78 17.59 -0.42
N LEU A 35 4.06 18.68 -0.15
CA LEU A 35 3.42 18.90 1.16
C LEU A 35 2.32 17.87 1.46
N ALA A 36 1.53 17.49 0.44
CA ALA A 36 0.53 16.44 0.59
C ALA A 36 1.16 15.08 0.93
N HIS A 37 2.26 14.74 0.26
CA HIS A 37 3.04 13.53 0.57
C HIS A 37 3.61 13.57 1.99
N LYS A 38 4.25 14.66 2.42
CA LYS A 38 4.76 14.81 3.79
C LYS A 38 3.68 14.65 4.87
N THR A 39 2.49 15.20 4.62
CA THR A 39 1.35 15.08 5.53
C THR A 39 0.88 13.62 5.62
N LEU A 40 0.83 12.93 4.49
CA LEU A 40 0.47 11.52 4.42
C LEU A 40 1.52 10.66 5.13
N ASP A 41 2.80 10.88 4.87
CA ASP A 41 3.91 10.11 5.46
C ASP A 41 3.92 10.26 6.98
N ALA A 42 3.70 11.47 7.51
CA ALA A 42 3.58 11.70 8.94
C ALA A 42 2.37 10.97 9.58
N ALA A 43 1.22 10.95 8.89
CA ALA A 43 0.03 10.24 9.36
C ALA A 43 0.23 8.71 9.36
N VAL A 44 0.90 8.18 8.32
CA VAL A 44 1.24 6.77 8.23
C VAL A 44 2.25 6.38 9.30
N ALA A 45 3.31 7.17 9.49
CA ALA A 45 4.30 6.94 10.55
C ALA A 45 3.61 6.90 11.93
N ALA A 46 2.70 7.84 12.21
CA ALA A 46 1.91 7.84 13.44
C ALA A 46 1.05 6.57 13.61
N ALA A 47 0.45 6.05 12.53
CA ALA A 47 -0.33 4.81 12.57
C ALA A 47 0.52 3.57 12.87
N TYR A 48 1.77 3.54 12.41
CA TYR A 48 2.74 2.49 12.76
C TYR A 48 3.44 2.73 14.11
N GLY A 49 3.20 3.87 14.77
CA GLY A 49 3.90 4.27 15.99
C GLY A 49 5.37 4.62 15.76
N TRP A 50 5.72 5.02 14.55
CA TRP A 50 7.08 5.36 14.13
C TRP A 50 7.31 6.87 14.11
N PRO A 51 8.56 7.33 14.34
CA PRO A 51 8.88 8.74 14.17
C PRO A 51 8.77 9.14 12.69
N ALA A 52 8.34 10.39 12.43
CA ALA A 52 8.16 10.90 11.07
C ALA A 52 9.50 11.27 10.37
N ASP A 53 10.60 11.32 11.14
CA ASP A 53 11.94 11.69 10.65
C ASP A 53 12.79 10.47 10.24
N LEU A 54 12.16 9.32 9.99
CA LEU A 54 12.88 8.12 9.54
C LEU A 54 13.36 8.29 8.09
N THR A 55 14.58 7.79 7.81
CA THR A 55 15.04 7.67 6.43
C THR A 55 14.35 6.50 5.73
N ASP A 56 14.33 6.52 4.41
CA ASP A 56 13.73 5.46 3.59
C ASP A 56 14.32 4.08 3.95
N GLU A 57 15.62 3.99 4.20
CA GLU A 57 16.28 2.75 4.62
C GLU A 57 15.77 2.25 5.97
N GLN A 58 15.59 3.14 6.95
CA GLN A 58 15.07 2.76 8.27
C GLN A 58 13.61 2.31 8.21
N ILE A 59 12.81 2.92 7.34
CA ILE A 59 11.44 2.48 7.06
C ILE A 59 11.46 1.08 6.46
N LEU A 60 12.33 0.82 5.47
CA LEU A 60 12.47 -0.48 4.83
C LEU A 60 12.91 -1.57 5.82
N GLU A 61 13.89 -1.30 6.68
CA GLU A 61 14.34 -2.25 7.71
C GLU A 61 13.21 -2.63 8.67
N LYS A 62 12.44 -1.64 9.14
CA LYS A 62 11.31 -1.89 10.06
C LYS A 62 10.19 -2.66 9.37
N LEU A 63 9.86 -2.33 8.12
CA LEU A 63 8.87 -3.06 7.34
C LEU A 63 9.31 -4.49 7.07
N LEU A 64 10.59 -4.70 6.77
CA LEU A 64 11.14 -6.04 6.57
C LEU A 64 11.02 -6.88 7.84
N ALA A 65 11.39 -6.33 9.01
CA ALA A 65 11.26 -7.02 10.29
C ALA A 65 9.79 -7.43 10.56
N LEU A 66 8.84 -6.50 10.41
CA LEU A 66 7.41 -6.79 10.57
C LEU A 66 6.90 -7.84 9.59
N ASN A 67 7.38 -7.81 8.34
CA ASN A 67 6.98 -8.79 7.34
C ASN A 67 7.53 -10.19 7.64
N LEU A 68 8.75 -10.29 8.17
CA LEU A 68 9.32 -11.58 8.60
C LEU A 68 8.53 -12.15 9.79
N GLU A 69 8.21 -11.34 10.79
CA GLU A 69 7.39 -11.75 11.93
C GLU A 69 6.00 -12.26 11.49
N ARG A 70 5.35 -11.53 10.57
CA ARG A 70 4.06 -11.95 10.00
C ARG A 70 4.16 -13.22 9.18
N ALA A 71 5.22 -13.37 8.37
CA ALA A 71 5.43 -14.59 7.59
C ALA A 71 5.55 -15.83 8.48
N ASP A 72 6.22 -15.70 9.63
CA ASP A 72 6.32 -16.78 10.62
C ASP A 72 4.98 -17.07 11.31
N GLU A 73 4.14 -16.05 11.57
CA GLU A 73 2.77 -16.23 12.05
C GLU A 73 1.85 -16.89 11.02
N GLU A 74 1.93 -16.47 9.76
CA GLU A 74 1.19 -17.04 8.63
C GLU A 74 1.60 -18.50 8.37
N ALA A 75 2.89 -18.83 8.48
CA ALA A 75 3.37 -20.21 8.40
C ALA A 75 2.79 -21.07 9.53
N ARG A 76 2.83 -20.59 10.79
CA ARG A 76 2.28 -21.32 11.94
C ARG A 76 0.76 -21.53 11.85
N THR A 77 0.03 -20.52 11.39
CA THR A 77 -1.43 -20.59 11.24
C THR A 77 -1.84 -21.49 10.07
N SER A 78 -1.15 -21.42 8.94
CA SER A 78 -1.39 -22.30 7.79
C SER A 78 -1.04 -23.77 8.07
N GLU A 79 0.03 -24.05 8.82
CA GLU A 79 0.35 -25.40 9.31
C GLU A 79 -0.74 -25.95 10.24
N THR A 80 -1.26 -25.11 11.14
CA THR A 80 -2.34 -25.50 12.06
C THR A 80 -3.64 -25.80 11.30
N GLN A 81 -3.99 -24.99 10.30
CA GLN A 81 -5.13 -25.25 9.41
C GLN A 81 -4.94 -26.55 8.61
N LYS A 82 -3.74 -26.80 8.08
CA LYS A 82 -3.42 -28.04 7.35
C LYS A 82 -3.54 -29.28 8.25
N ARG A 83 -3.03 -29.23 9.48
CA ARG A 83 -3.17 -30.33 10.46
C ARG A 83 -4.63 -30.59 10.84
N ARG A 84 -5.43 -29.52 11.02
CA ARG A 84 -6.87 -29.64 11.34
C ARG A 84 -7.66 -30.29 10.21
N THR A 85 -7.50 -29.81 8.98
CA THR A 85 -8.17 -30.39 7.80
C THR A 85 -7.75 -31.83 7.54
N THR A 86 -6.49 -32.19 7.83
CA THR A 86 -5.99 -33.57 7.74
C THR A 86 -6.64 -34.48 8.78
N ARG A 87 -6.78 -34.00 10.02
CA ARG A 87 -7.42 -34.75 11.12
C ARG A 87 -8.93 -34.94 10.89
N GLU A 88 -9.60 -33.92 10.36
CA GLU A 88 -11.03 -33.97 10.00
C GLU A 88 -11.29 -34.96 8.86
N LYS A 89 -10.42 -35.00 7.83
CA LYS A 89 -10.49 -36.02 6.77
C LYS A 89 -10.32 -37.45 7.30
N HIS A 90 -9.31 -37.67 8.16
CA HIS A 90 -9.07 -39.00 8.71
C HIS A 90 -10.22 -39.49 9.61
N ALA A 91 -10.87 -38.59 10.35
CA ALA A 91 -12.04 -38.92 11.17
C ALA A 91 -13.28 -39.28 10.31
N GLY A 92 -13.44 -38.67 9.13
CA GLY A 92 -14.52 -38.99 8.19
C GLY A 92 -14.30 -40.29 7.40
N GLU A 93 -13.07 -40.77 7.28
CA GLU A 93 -12.74 -42.07 6.66
C GLU A 93 -12.86 -43.26 7.62
N MET A 94 -13.00 -43.03 8.94
CA MET A 94 -13.15 -44.07 9.96
C MET A 94 -14.60 -44.30 10.43
N ILE A 95 -15.59 -43.77 9.70
CA ILE A 95 -17.03 -43.97 9.87
C ILE A 95 -17.57 -44.63 8.61
#